data_AF-A0A8S1QM63-F1
#
_entry.id   AF-A0A8S1QM63-F1
#
_cell.length_a   1.000
_cell.length_b   1.000
_cell.length_c   1.000
_cell.angle_alpha   90.00
_cell.angle_beta   90.00
_cell.angle_gamma   90.00
#
_symmetry.space_group_name_H-M   'P 1'
#
loop_
_entity.id
_entity.type
_entity.pdbx_description
1 polymer ?
#
loop_
_entity_poly.entity_id
_entity_poly.type
_entity_poly.pdbx_seq_one_letter_code
_entity_poly.pdbx_strand_id
1 'polypeptide(L)'
;MKLLLFFFLLGLSDFSPLPASDANAKFSQNDLYVLREKSIIRGHYKDVASQFNGALLSSARTISFWESGIDNSPLRNLLYYTPNYLVIGHVVAQLSKSIIVQFLQAYEINTVRFWMWDGDTRQTDIQVFTIAKDGQTENIIFDGFTQQNIMVVKFSDQLVSGLKFYNRGGNTKGTQSMSIIKIQAFYAF
;
A
#
# COMPACT_ATOMS: atom_id res chain seq x y z
N MET A 1 36.56 19.75 -60.78
CA MET A 1 35.83 20.20 -59.56
C MET A 1 34.51 20.81 -59.99
N LYS A 2 33.32 20.43 -59.57
CA LYS A 2 32.82 19.38 -58.66
C LYS A 2 31.46 18.96 -59.23
N LEU A 3 31.46 17.99 -60.13
CA LEU A 3 30.28 17.26 -60.63
C LEU A 3 29.78 16.24 -59.57
N LEU A 4 29.92 16.60 -58.29
CA LEU A 4 29.97 15.68 -57.14
C LEU A 4 28.98 16.13 -56.05
N LEU A 5 27.95 16.89 -56.43
CA LEU A 5 26.94 17.40 -55.50
C LEU A 5 25.50 16.95 -55.83
N PHE A 6 25.30 16.15 -56.87
CA PHE A 6 23.97 15.65 -57.24
C PHE A 6 23.72 14.20 -56.82
N PHE A 7 24.77 13.43 -56.50
CA PHE A 7 24.63 12.06 -55.98
C PHE A 7 24.48 11.99 -54.45
N PHE A 8 24.66 13.10 -53.73
CA PHE A 8 24.47 13.13 -52.27
C PHE A 8 23.01 13.38 -51.83
N LEU A 9 22.10 13.66 -52.77
CA LEU A 9 20.68 13.92 -52.50
C LEU A 9 19.75 12.76 -52.86
N LEU A 10 20.26 11.67 -53.43
CA LEU A 10 19.49 10.46 -53.75
C LEU A 10 19.78 9.28 -52.80
N GLY A 11 20.56 9.50 -51.74
CA GLY A 11 20.95 8.45 -50.78
C GLY A 11 20.21 8.47 -49.43
N LEU A 12 19.16 9.28 -49.27
CA LEU A 12 18.47 9.47 -47.98
C LEU A 12 17.02 8.96 -47.93
N SER A 13 16.54 8.20 -48.92
CA SER A 13 15.15 7.72 -48.94
C SER A 13 14.91 6.32 -48.38
N ASP A 14 15.92 5.60 -47.88
CA ASP A 14 15.74 4.23 -47.35
C ASP A 14 15.93 4.14 -45.83
N PHE A 15 15.63 5.20 -45.09
CA PHE A 15 15.13 5.02 -43.72
C PHE A 15 13.63 4.75 -43.79
N SER A 16 13.28 3.57 -44.34
CA SER A 16 12.06 2.94 -43.86
C SER A 16 12.29 2.73 -42.36
N PRO A 17 11.46 3.29 -41.46
CA PRO A 17 11.51 2.84 -40.09
C PRO A 17 11.29 1.33 -40.18
N LEU A 18 12.31 0.55 -39.76
CA LEU A 18 12.09 -0.85 -39.42
C LEU A 18 10.76 -0.87 -38.66
N PRO A 19 9.76 -1.67 -39.08
CA PRO A 19 8.52 -1.73 -38.34
C PRO A 19 8.95 -2.01 -36.91
N ALA A 20 8.66 -1.08 -35.99
CA ALA A 20 8.92 -1.28 -34.59
C ALA A 20 8.32 -2.65 -34.31
N SER A 21 9.17 -3.67 -34.15
CA SER A 21 8.70 -5.05 -34.05
C SER A 21 7.93 -5.04 -32.76
N ASP A 22 6.62 -5.02 -32.95
CA ASP A 22 5.72 -4.35 -32.04
C ASP A 22 5.87 -5.07 -30.71
N ALA A 23 6.41 -4.41 -29.67
CA ALA A 23 6.39 -4.98 -28.34
C ALA A 23 4.93 -5.26 -27.91
N ASN A 24 3.96 -4.66 -28.61
CA ASN A 24 2.53 -4.92 -28.51
C ASN A 24 2.02 -6.11 -29.36
N ALA A 25 2.79 -6.65 -30.31
CA ALA A 25 2.39 -7.86 -31.07
C ALA A 25 2.38 -9.14 -30.22
N LYS A 26 2.85 -9.07 -28.97
CA LYS A 26 2.86 -10.20 -28.04
C LYS A 26 1.55 -10.42 -27.27
N PHE A 27 0.64 -9.45 -27.26
CA PHE A 27 -0.61 -9.56 -26.51
C PHE A 27 -1.81 -9.35 -27.45
N SER A 28 -2.74 -10.29 -27.44
CA SER A 28 -4.03 -10.08 -28.11
C SER A 28 -4.80 -8.96 -27.41
N GLN A 29 -5.77 -8.34 -28.10
CA GLN A 29 -6.67 -7.36 -27.48
C GLN A 29 -7.40 -7.95 -26.26
N ASN A 30 -7.69 -9.26 -26.29
CA ASN A 30 -8.29 -9.97 -25.18
C ASN A 30 -7.34 -10.06 -23.97
N ASP A 31 -6.05 -10.31 -24.20
CA ASP A 31 -5.05 -10.35 -23.12
C ASP A 31 -4.91 -8.97 -22.46
N LEU A 32 -4.89 -7.91 -23.27
CA LEU A 32 -4.86 -6.53 -22.76
C LEU A 32 -6.11 -6.19 -21.94
N TYR A 33 -7.28 -6.65 -22.38
CA TYR A 33 -8.53 -6.50 -21.63
C TYR A 33 -8.47 -7.23 -20.28
N VAL A 34 -8.04 -8.50 -20.27
CA VAL A 34 -7.89 -9.29 -19.04
C VAL A 34 -6.88 -8.65 -18.08
N LEU A 35 -5.74 -8.15 -18.59
CA LEU A 35 -4.74 -7.45 -17.78
C LEU A 35 -5.29 -6.15 -17.19
N ARG A 36 -6.08 -5.39 -17.96
CA ARG A 36 -6.75 -4.18 -17.48
C ARG A 36 -7.73 -4.51 -16.35
N GLU A 37 -8.62 -5.48 -16.53
CA GLU A 37 -9.58 -5.90 -15.52
C GLU A 37 -8.88 -6.39 -14.25
N LYS A 38 -7.85 -7.23 -14.40
CA LYS A 38 -7.01 -7.66 -13.27
C LYS A 38 -6.34 -6.48 -12.55
N SER A 39 -5.88 -5.47 -13.29
CA SER A 39 -5.28 -4.30 -12.66
C SER A 39 -6.28 -3.53 -11.79
N ILE A 40 -7.55 -3.46 -12.18
CA ILE A 40 -8.59 -2.74 -11.41
C ILE A 40 -8.84 -3.44 -10.08
N ILE A 41 -9.05 -4.77 -10.11
CA ILE A 41 -9.26 -5.55 -8.88
C ILE A 41 -8.01 -5.57 -8.00
N ARG A 42 -6.81 -5.37 -8.55
CA ARG A 42 -5.54 -5.23 -7.81
C ARG A 42 -5.25 -3.79 -7.36
N GLY A 43 -6.22 -2.88 -7.49
CA GLY A 43 -6.07 -1.48 -7.08
C GLY A 43 -5.01 -0.73 -7.87
N HIS A 44 -4.84 -1.09 -9.14
CA HIS A 44 -3.77 -0.63 -10.01
C HIS A 44 -2.37 -0.77 -9.40
N TYR A 45 -2.16 -1.79 -8.56
CA TYR A 45 -0.90 -2.04 -7.86
C TYR A 45 -0.47 -0.90 -6.91
N LYS A 46 -1.44 -0.09 -6.47
CA LYS A 46 -1.23 1.03 -5.54
C LYS A 46 -1.74 0.68 -4.14
N ASP A 47 -1.40 1.53 -3.18
CA ASP A 47 -1.83 1.41 -1.78
C ASP A 47 -3.35 1.57 -1.62
N VAL A 48 -4.10 0.46 -1.62
CA VAL A 48 -5.56 0.48 -1.47
C VAL A 48 -6.03 0.79 -0.06
N ALA A 49 -5.12 0.76 0.93
CA ALA A 49 -5.42 1.16 2.31
C ALA A 49 -5.32 2.68 2.49
N SER A 50 -4.93 3.45 1.47
CA SER A 50 -4.86 4.91 1.56
C SER A 50 -6.25 5.56 1.61
N GLN A 51 -6.39 6.58 2.46
CA GLN A 51 -7.57 7.46 2.46
C GLN A 51 -7.83 8.12 1.10
N PHE A 52 -6.77 8.43 0.36
CA PHE A 52 -6.88 8.99 -0.99
C PHE A 52 -7.58 8.02 -1.96
N ASN A 53 -7.45 6.71 -1.71
CA ASN A 53 -8.10 5.65 -2.47
C ASN A 53 -9.44 5.20 -1.85
N GLY A 54 -9.98 5.99 -0.91
CA GLY A 54 -11.31 5.77 -0.32
C GLY A 54 -11.34 4.80 0.87
N ALA A 55 -10.19 4.37 1.39
CA ALA A 55 -10.15 3.53 2.58
C ALA A 55 -10.54 4.31 3.85
N LEU A 56 -11.19 3.61 4.79
CA LEU A 56 -11.70 4.16 6.04
C LEU A 56 -11.19 3.38 7.24
N LEU A 57 -10.97 4.07 8.36
CA LEU A 57 -10.75 3.44 9.66
C LEU A 57 -12.10 3.21 10.35
N SER A 58 -12.64 2.00 10.25
CA SER A 58 -13.95 1.70 10.86
C SER A 58 -13.89 1.71 12.40
N SER A 59 -12.72 1.46 12.98
CA SER A 59 -12.49 1.57 14.43
C SER A 59 -11.98 2.95 14.89
N ALA A 60 -12.08 4.00 14.06
CA ALA A 60 -11.58 5.34 14.40
C ALA A 60 -12.18 5.90 15.72
N ARG A 61 -13.43 5.56 16.05
CA ARG A 61 -14.09 6.00 17.30
C ARG A 61 -13.53 5.34 18.56
N THR A 62 -12.76 4.26 18.42
CA THR A 62 -12.20 3.48 19.54
C THR A 62 -10.67 3.58 19.62
N ILE A 63 -10.07 4.38 18.74
CA ILE A 63 -8.62 4.62 18.69
C ILE A 63 -8.34 6.04 19.18
N SER A 64 -7.31 6.19 20.00
CA SER A 64 -6.76 7.50 20.37
C SER A 64 -5.78 7.97 19.30
N PHE A 65 -5.98 9.20 18.84
CA PHE A 65 -5.07 9.92 17.97
C PHE A 65 -4.36 11.00 18.78
N TRP A 66 -3.04 11.10 18.64
CA TRP A 66 -2.24 12.04 19.44
C TRP A 66 -2.47 13.51 19.08
N GLU A 67 -2.97 13.82 17.88
CA GLU A 67 -3.22 15.19 17.43
C GLU A 67 -4.62 15.37 16.85
N SER A 68 -5.20 16.55 17.10
CA SER A 68 -6.45 17.00 16.48
C SER A 68 -6.14 17.63 15.12
N GLY A 69 -6.04 16.81 14.07
CA GLY A 69 -5.80 17.28 12.71
C GLY A 69 -6.35 16.33 11.65
N ILE A 70 -6.63 16.86 10.46
CA ILE A 70 -7.21 16.11 9.32
C ILE A 70 -6.31 14.93 8.89
N ASP A 71 -5.01 15.03 9.16
CA ASP A 71 -4.01 14.02 8.80
C ASP A 71 -3.67 13.03 9.92
N ASN A 72 -4.48 12.87 10.97
CA ASN A 72 -4.11 12.01 12.10
C ASN A 72 -4.32 10.49 11.88
N SER A 73 -4.56 10.04 10.64
CA SER A 73 -4.86 8.64 10.32
C SER A 73 -3.62 7.85 9.88
N PRO A 74 -3.39 6.59 10.31
CA PRO A 74 -2.39 5.69 9.75
C PRO A 74 -2.60 5.37 8.25
N LEU A 75 -3.71 5.80 7.64
CA LEU A 75 -4.01 5.59 6.22
C LEU A 75 -3.59 6.77 5.32
N ARG A 76 -3.09 7.86 5.90
CA ARG A 76 -2.65 9.05 5.15
C ARG A 76 -1.46 8.79 4.24
N ASN A 77 -1.21 9.69 3.29
CA ASN A 77 -0.05 9.61 2.39
C ASN A 77 1.24 10.18 3.02
N LEU A 78 1.13 11.26 3.81
CA LEU A 78 2.28 11.92 4.44
C LEU A 78 2.55 11.35 5.84
N LEU A 79 3.73 10.78 6.07
CA LEU A 79 4.07 10.16 7.36
C LEU A 79 4.26 11.17 8.49
N TYR A 80 4.67 12.37 8.13
CA TYR A 80 5.05 13.43 9.05
C TYR A 80 4.09 14.60 8.93
N TYR A 81 3.89 15.29 10.04
CA TYR A 81 3.28 16.60 10.06
C TYR A 81 4.21 17.55 10.81
N THR A 82 4.13 18.83 10.48
CA THR A 82 4.85 19.89 11.20
C THR A 82 3.82 20.70 11.96
N PRO A 83 3.54 20.40 13.24
CA PRO A 83 2.61 21.19 14.05
C PRO A 83 3.07 22.65 14.19
N ASN A 84 4.38 22.87 14.07
CA ASN A 84 5.05 24.16 14.01
C ASN A 84 6.34 24.00 13.18
N TYR A 85 6.84 25.08 12.57
CA TYR A 85 8.01 25.08 11.66
C TYR A 85 9.34 24.57 12.27
N LEU A 86 9.33 24.12 13.53
CA LEU A 86 10.52 23.76 14.30
C LEU A 86 10.55 22.29 14.76
N VAL A 87 9.43 21.55 14.67
CA VAL A 87 9.38 20.14 15.11
C VAL A 87 8.64 19.30 14.07
N ILE A 88 9.27 18.19 13.65
CA ILE A 88 8.62 17.18 12.80
C ILE A 88 7.96 16.16 13.74
N GLY A 89 6.63 16.13 13.73
CA GLY A 89 5.82 15.18 14.49
C GLY A 89 5.47 13.94 13.68
N HIS A 90 5.16 12.85 14.38
CA HIS A 90 4.57 11.64 13.79
C HIS A 90 3.13 11.53 14.24
N VAL A 91 2.25 11.20 13.32
CA VAL A 91 0.87 10.88 13.67
C VAL A 91 0.83 9.44 14.14
N VAL A 92 0.10 9.24 15.23
CA VAL A 92 0.14 8.04 16.06
C VAL A 92 -1.30 7.55 16.24
N ALA A 93 -1.59 6.34 15.76
CA ALA A 93 -2.80 5.61 16.11
C ALA A 93 -2.46 4.53 17.14
N GLN A 94 -2.96 4.70 18.36
CA GLN A 94 -2.68 3.79 19.46
C GLN A 94 -3.31 2.42 19.21
N LEU A 95 -2.52 1.35 19.25
CA LEU A 95 -3.00 -0.02 19.11
C LEU A 95 -3.48 -0.57 20.46
N SER A 96 -4.64 -0.12 20.93
CA SER A 96 -5.20 -0.50 22.24
C SER A 96 -5.91 -1.87 22.21
N LYS A 97 -6.80 -2.10 21.24
CA LYS A 97 -7.46 -3.40 20.98
C LYS A 97 -7.35 -3.80 19.51
N SER A 98 -8.01 -3.06 18.63
CA SER A 98 -7.97 -3.32 17.20
C SER A 98 -8.01 -2.06 16.34
N ILE A 99 -7.23 -2.07 15.28
CA ILE A 99 -7.32 -1.11 14.17
C ILE A 99 -7.93 -1.86 12.99
N ILE A 100 -9.12 -1.44 12.57
CA ILE A 100 -9.84 -2.05 11.45
C ILE A 100 -9.88 -1.05 10.30
N VAL A 101 -9.37 -1.48 9.16
CA VAL A 101 -9.32 -0.73 7.90
C VAL A 101 -10.33 -1.35 6.96
N GLN A 102 -11.20 -0.53 6.39
CA GLN A 102 -12.14 -0.95 5.36
C GLN A 102 -11.75 -0.32 4.03
N PHE A 103 -11.70 -1.11 2.96
CA PHE A 103 -11.39 -0.63 1.63
C PHE A 103 -12.67 -0.15 0.91
N LEU A 104 -12.50 0.67 -0.13
CA LEU A 104 -13.60 1.19 -0.95
C LEU A 104 -14.40 0.07 -1.63
N GLN A 105 -13.69 -0.98 -2.07
CA GLN A 105 -14.22 -2.21 -2.64
C GLN A 105 -13.31 -3.37 -2.24
N ALA A 106 -13.70 -4.60 -2.59
CA ALA A 106 -12.79 -5.72 -2.41
C ALA A 106 -11.66 -5.66 -3.47
N TYR A 107 -10.42 -5.82 -3.01
CA TYR A 107 -9.23 -5.82 -3.86
C TYR A 107 -8.48 -7.16 -3.74
N GLU A 108 -7.94 -7.63 -4.85
CA GLU A 108 -6.98 -8.74 -4.88
C GLU A 108 -5.62 -8.19 -4.40
N ILE A 109 -5.19 -8.57 -3.21
CA ILE A 109 -3.92 -8.15 -2.60
C ILE A 109 -3.16 -9.35 -2.04
N ASN A 110 -1.86 -9.19 -1.85
CA ASN A 110 -0.99 -10.23 -1.31
C ASN A 110 0.11 -9.67 -0.37
N THR A 111 0.13 -8.36 -0.18
CA THR A 111 1.14 -7.68 0.62
C THR A 111 0.50 -6.61 1.50
N VAL A 112 0.82 -6.66 2.79
CA VAL A 112 0.49 -5.62 3.77
C VAL A 112 1.79 -5.09 4.35
N ARG A 113 1.96 -3.77 4.35
CA ARG A 113 3.09 -3.09 4.98
C ARG A 113 2.57 -2.17 6.06
N PHE A 114 3.15 -2.25 7.25
CA PHE A 114 2.78 -1.36 8.35
C PHE A 114 4.00 -0.91 9.12
N TRP A 115 3.92 0.30 9.68
CA TRP A 115 5.01 0.88 10.45
C TRP A 115 4.59 1.02 11.91
N MET A 116 5.26 0.24 12.76
CA MET A 116 5.16 0.34 14.21
C MET A 116 6.12 1.42 14.71
N TRP A 117 5.62 2.33 15.53
CA TRP A 117 6.42 3.35 16.18
C TRP A 117 6.15 3.36 17.68
N ASP A 118 7.24 3.46 18.41
CA ASP A 118 7.25 3.80 19.83
C ASP A 118 8.53 4.58 20.11
N GLY A 119 8.57 5.33 21.20
CA GLY A 119 9.77 6.06 21.62
C GLY A 119 10.87 5.17 22.22
N ASP A 120 10.69 3.84 22.17
CA ASP A 120 11.56 2.84 22.79
C ASP A 120 11.55 1.48 22.05
N THR A 121 12.25 0.50 22.59
CA THR A 121 12.44 -0.83 21.98
C THR A 121 11.44 -1.89 22.44
N ARG A 122 10.22 -1.52 22.88
CA ARG A 122 9.24 -2.52 23.32
C ARG A 122 8.75 -3.40 22.17
N GLN A 123 8.37 -4.63 22.52
CA GLN A 123 7.75 -5.57 21.58
C GLN A 123 6.29 -5.77 21.95
N THR A 124 5.39 -5.80 20.96
CA THR A 124 3.95 -6.02 21.11
C THR A 124 3.53 -7.29 20.38
N ASP A 125 2.71 -8.10 21.03
CA ASP A 125 2.09 -9.29 20.46
C ASP A 125 0.86 -8.89 19.62
N ILE A 126 0.92 -9.11 18.31
CA ILE A 126 -0.07 -8.65 17.34
C ILE A 126 -0.43 -9.76 16.36
N GLN A 127 -1.72 -9.81 16.01
CA GLN A 127 -2.22 -10.55 14.86
C GLN A 127 -2.70 -9.59 13.79
N VAL A 128 -2.42 -9.92 12.53
CA VAL A 128 -2.94 -9.19 11.38
C VAL A 128 -3.81 -10.13 10.57
N PHE A 129 -5.03 -9.68 10.28
CA PHE A 129 -6.02 -10.43 9.50
C PHE A 129 -6.37 -9.69 8.22
N THR A 130 -6.61 -10.45 7.15
CA THR A 130 -7.42 -10.00 6.02
C THR A 130 -8.90 -10.28 6.31
N ILE A 131 -9.78 -9.36 5.89
CA ILE A 131 -11.22 -9.54 5.91
C ILE A 131 -11.65 -9.85 4.48
N ALA A 132 -12.27 -11.00 4.25
CA ALA A 132 -12.67 -11.46 2.91
C ALA A 132 -13.73 -10.54 2.28
N LYS A 133 -14.02 -10.75 0.99
CA LYS A 133 -15.05 -10.00 0.24
C LYS A 133 -16.43 -9.94 0.93
N ASP A 134 -16.79 -10.98 1.68
CA ASP A 134 -18.05 -11.05 2.42
C ASP A 134 -18.14 -10.09 3.61
N GLY A 135 -17.01 -9.45 3.99
CA GLY A 135 -16.91 -8.52 5.09
C GLY A 135 -16.93 -9.17 6.48
N GLN A 136 -16.91 -10.51 6.56
CA GLN A 136 -17.08 -11.26 7.81
C GLN A 136 -15.97 -12.27 8.05
N THR A 137 -15.50 -12.96 7.01
CA THR A 137 -14.48 -14.00 7.16
C THR A 137 -13.10 -13.37 7.37
N GLU A 138 -12.50 -13.62 8.54
CA GLU A 138 -11.16 -13.17 8.88
C GLU A 138 -10.13 -14.28 8.64
N ASN A 139 -9.07 -14.02 7.86
CA ASN A 139 -7.94 -14.93 7.68
C ASN A 139 -6.68 -14.32 8.29
N ILE A 140 -5.98 -15.08 9.14
CA ILE A 140 -4.73 -14.61 9.75
C ILE A 140 -3.61 -14.62 8.70
N ILE A 141 -2.90 -13.50 8.57
CA ILE A 141 -1.73 -13.36 7.69
C ILE A 141 -0.44 -13.11 8.46
N PHE A 142 -0.53 -12.74 9.75
CA PHE A 142 0.59 -12.59 10.65
C PHE A 142 0.15 -12.89 12.08
N ASP A 143 0.98 -13.61 12.83
CA ASP A 143 0.81 -13.88 14.26
C ASP A 143 2.18 -13.86 14.94
N GLY A 144 2.42 -12.90 15.83
CA GLY A 144 3.65 -12.85 16.61
C GLY A 144 4.02 -11.47 17.14
N PHE A 145 5.26 -11.38 17.61
CA PHE A 145 5.80 -10.14 18.17
C PHE A 145 6.29 -9.18 17.09
N THR A 146 5.99 -7.90 17.28
CA THR A 146 6.54 -6.79 16.49
C THR A 146 7.17 -5.77 17.41
N GLN A 147 8.16 -5.04 16.92
CA GLN A 147 8.79 -3.92 17.62
C GLN A 147 8.78 -2.70 16.71
N GLN A 148 9.33 -1.58 17.18
CA GLN A 148 9.52 -0.38 16.35
C GLN A 148 10.28 -0.71 15.05
N ASN A 149 9.54 -0.84 13.95
CA ASN A 149 10.07 -1.14 12.62
C ASN A 149 8.95 -1.03 11.56
N ILE A 150 9.35 -1.01 10.30
CA ILE A 150 8.48 -1.27 9.15
C ILE A 150 8.40 -2.79 8.95
N MET A 151 7.21 -3.34 9.11
CA MET A 151 6.89 -4.73 8.85
C MET A 151 6.28 -4.88 7.47
N VAL A 152 6.69 -5.91 6.74
CA VAL A 152 6.11 -6.31 5.45
C VAL A 152 5.66 -7.75 5.57
N VAL A 153 4.36 -7.97 5.44
CA VAL A 153 3.72 -9.29 5.50
C VAL A 153 3.29 -9.66 4.09
N LYS A 154 3.87 -10.74 3.57
CA LYS A 154 3.50 -11.35 2.29
C LYS A 154 2.64 -12.58 2.56
N PHE A 155 1.58 -12.76 1.79
CA PHE A 155 0.65 -13.89 1.89
C PHE A 155 0.15 -14.27 0.49
N SER A 156 -0.67 -15.31 0.39
CA SER A 156 -1.26 -15.73 -0.89
C SER A 156 -2.20 -14.66 -1.46
N ASP A 157 -2.33 -14.61 -2.78
CA ASP A 157 -3.29 -13.73 -3.46
C ASP A 157 -4.71 -13.98 -2.93
N GLN A 158 -5.34 -12.95 -2.37
CA GLN A 158 -6.66 -13.03 -1.75
C GLN A 158 -7.50 -11.83 -2.13
N LEU A 159 -8.81 -12.04 -2.26
CA LEU A 159 -9.79 -10.96 -2.46
C LEU A 159 -10.26 -10.42 -1.10
N VAL A 160 -9.80 -9.22 -0.76
CA VAL A 160 -9.86 -8.65 0.59
C VAL A 160 -10.69 -7.36 0.58
N SER A 161 -11.64 -7.23 1.51
CA SER A 161 -12.46 -6.01 1.71
C SER A 161 -11.93 -5.10 2.83
N GLY A 162 -11.03 -5.60 3.66
CA GLY A 162 -10.43 -4.84 4.75
C GLY A 162 -9.32 -5.57 5.48
N LEU A 163 -8.73 -4.90 6.47
CA LEU A 163 -7.68 -5.43 7.33
C LEU A 163 -8.03 -5.21 8.79
N LYS A 164 -7.54 -6.10 9.65
CA LYS A 164 -7.64 -5.95 11.10
C LYS A 164 -6.28 -6.20 11.73
N PHE A 165 -5.82 -5.21 12.47
CA PHE A 165 -4.64 -5.29 13.33
C PHE A 165 -5.14 -5.47 14.75
N TYR A 166 -4.89 -6.61 15.37
CA TYR A 166 -5.39 -6.97 16.70
C TYR A 166 -4.23 -7.10 17.68
N ASN A 167 -4.28 -6.32 18.75
CA ASN A 167 -3.36 -6.45 19.89
C ASN A 167 -3.87 -7.54 20.82
N ARG A 168 -3.08 -8.60 21.05
CA ARG A 168 -3.47 -9.70 21.93
C ARG A 168 -3.29 -9.41 23.42
N GLY A 169 -3.11 -8.14 23.79
CA GLY A 169 -3.09 -7.69 25.19
C GLY A 169 -1.72 -7.80 25.86
N GLY A 170 -0.63 -7.87 25.09
CA GLY A 170 0.73 -8.03 25.62
C GLY A 170 1.76 -7.13 24.96
N ASN A 171 2.56 -6.46 25.77
CA ASN A 171 3.87 -5.96 25.36
C ASN A 171 4.89 -6.13 26.47
N THR A 172 6.18 -6.05 26.14
CA THR A 172 7.30 -6.24 27.07
C THR A 172 7.40 -5.18 28.18
N LYS A 173 6.57 -4.13 28.15
CA LYS A 173 6.49 -3.04 29.14
C LYS A 173 5.13 -2.99 29.87
N GLY A 174 4.29 -4.01 29.71
CA GLY A 174 3.06 -4.22 30.47
C GLY A 174 1.86 -3.35 30.04
N THR A 175 1.93 -2.03 30.24
CA THR A 175 0.76 -1.14 30.16
C THR A 175 0.80 -0.11 29.04
N GLN A 176 1.95 0.05 28.38
CA GLN A 176 2.12 1.11 27.38
C GLN A 176 1.74 0.60 25.99
N SER A 177 0.87 1.30 25.27
CA SER A 177 0.45 0.86 23.94
C SER A 177 1.47 1.26 22.87
N MET A 178 1.75 0.33 21.96
CA MET A 178 2.48 0.63 20.73
C MET A 178 1.56 1.28 19.71
N SER A 179 2.14 2.03 18.78
CA SER A 179 1.37 2.80 17.82
C SER A 179 1.66 2.38 16.40
N ILE A 180 0.63 2.38 15.57
CA ILE A 180 0.77 2.21 14.13
C ILE A 180 0.71 3.60 13.50
N ILE A 181 1.74 3.94 12.73
CA ILE A 181 1.83 5.27 12.12
C ILE A 181 1.57 5.25 10.62
N LYS A 182 1.68 4.08 9.98
CA LYS A 182 1.31 3.87 8.58
C LYS A 182 0.83 2.45 8.34
N ILE A 183 -0.20 2.31 7.52
CA ILE A 183 -0.67 1.05 6.95
C ILE A 183 -0.73 1.23 5.43
N GLN A 184 -0.31 0.19 4.72
CA GLN A 184 -0.40 0.07 3.28
C GLN A 184 -0.81 -1.35 2.90
N ALA A 185 -1.61 -1.47 1.84
CA ALA A 185 -2.02 -2.75 1.30
C ALA A 185 -2.00 -2.70 -0.23
N PHE A 186 -1.41 -3.69 -0.88
CA PHE A 186 -1.29 -3.70 -2.33
C PHE A 186 -0.99 -5.11 -2.86
N TYR A 187 -1.15 -5.27 -4.17
CA TYR A 187 -0.64 -6.42 -4.90
C TYR A 187 0.82 -6.19 -5.31
N ALA A 188 1.71 -7.10 -4.94
CA ALA A 188 3.12 -7.09 -5.34
C ALA A 188 3.47 -8.35 -6.15
N PHE A 189 4.34 -8.19 -7.16
CA PHE A 189 4.86 -9.30 -7.98
C PHE A 189 6.01 -10.04 -7.29
#